data_AF-A0A9E3FW10-F1
#
_entry.id   AF-A0A9E3FW10-F1
#
_cell.length_a   1.000
_cell.length_b   1.000
_cell.length_c   1.000
_cell.angle_alpha   90.00
_cell.angle_beta   90.00
_cell.angle_gamma   90.00
#
_symmetry.space_group_name_H-M   'P 1'
#
loop_
_entity.id
_entity.type
_entity.pdbx_description
1 polymer ?
#
loop_
_entity_poly.entity_id
_entity_poly.type
_entity_poly.pdbx_seq_one_letter_code
_entity_poly.pdbx_strand_id
1 'polypeptide(L)' 'MPSVKRHASKILKEYGQAQSELIGKAVVLTDGKAGTVEDVWLDELHGLRISIKGHEGRWPVSTIKLLQS' A
#
# COMPACT_ATOMS: atom_id res chain seq x y z
N MET A 1 -13.33 -0.61 27.91
CA MET A 1 -12.85 -0.27 26.54
C MET A 1 -12.06 -1.39 25.81
N PRO A 2 -12.34 -2.70 25.99
CA PRO A 2 -11.57 -3.76 25.32
C PRO A 2 -11.81 -3.84 23.79
N SER A 3 -12.94 -3.33 23.29
CA SER A 3 -13.29 -3.34 21.87
C SER A 3 -12.43 -2.39 21.03
N VAL A 4 -12.21 -1.16 21.50
CA VAL A 4 -11.39 -0.15 20.79
C VAL A 4 -9.94 -0.61 20.67
N LYS A 5 -9.36 -1.12 21.76
CA LYS A 5 -7.98 -1.65 21.75
C LYS A 5 -7.85 -2.82 20.77
N ARG A 6 -8.80 -3.75 20.77
CA ARG A 6 -8.81 -4.89 19.84
C ARG A 6 -8.89 -4.43 18.38
N HIS A 7 -9.73 -3.43 18.10
CA HIS A 7 -9.87 -2.90 16.74
C HIS A 7 -8.58 -2.22 16.26
N ALA A 8 -8.00 -1.33 17.07
CA ALA A 8 -6.73 -0.68 16.74
C ALA A 8 -5.59 -1.68 16.52
N SER A 9 -5.49 -2.72 17.37
CA SER A 9 -4.50 -3.79 17.17
C SER A 9 -4.72 -4.58 15.89
N LYS A 10 -5.98 -4.78 15.46
CA LYS A 10 -6.27 -5.44 14.17
C LYS A 10 -5.76 -4.58 13.01
N ILE A 11 -6.08 -3.29 12.98
CA ILE A 11 -5.62 -2.38 11.93
C ILE A 11 -4.08 -2.41 11.82
N LEU A 12 -3.38 -2.30 12.95
CA LEU A 12 -1.92 -2.31 12.96
C LEU A 12 -1.34 -3.64 12.45
N LYS A 13 -1.98 -4.77 12.76
CA LYS A 13 -1.58 -6.08 12.27
C LYS A 13 -1.75 -6.19 10.75
N GLU A 14 -2.93 -5.84 10.23
CA GLU A 14 -3.21 -5.88 8.79
C GLU A 14 -2.27 -4.93 8.03
N TYR A 15 -1.96 -3.76 8.59
CA TYR A 15 -0.98 -2.83 8.04
C TYR A 15 0.43 -3.43 7.95
N GLY A 16 0.91 -4.05 9.03
CA GLY A 16 2.23 -4.72 9.02
C GLY A 16 2.29 -5.89 8.02
N GLN A 17 1.18 -6.61 7.86
CA GLN A 17 1.07 -7.66 6.83
C GLN A 17 1.14 -7.07 5.42
N ALA A 18 0.40 -5.99 5.15
CA ALA A 18 0.43 -5.30 3.87
C ALA A 18 1.83 -4.77 3.53
N GLN A 19 2.55 -4.21 4.51
CA GLN A 19 3.95 -3.80 4.34
C GLN A 19 4.82 -4.98 3.88
N SER A 20 4.72 -6.12 4.58
CA SER A 20 5.52 -7.31 4.25
C SER A 20 5.17 -7.92 2.88
N GLU A 21 3.92 -7.82 2.44
CA GLU A 21 3.48 -8.41 1.17
C GLU A 21 3.78 -7.52 -0.03
N LEU A 22 3.72 -6.20 0.15
CA LEU A 22 3.81 -5.22 -0.94
C LEU A 22 5.22 -4.67 -1.15
N ILE A 23 5.98 -4.37 -0.09
CA ILE A 23 7.30 -3.75 -0.23
C ILE A 23 8.22 -4.70 -1.03
N GLY A 24 8.90 -4.15 -2.05
CA GLY A 24 9.75 -4.92 -2.94
C GLY A 24 9.02 -5.67 -4.05
N LYS A 25 7.68 -5.69 -4.08
CA LYS A 25 6.94 -6.23 -5.22
C LYS A 25 7.04 -5.31 -6.43
N ALA A 26 7.20 -5.92 -7.59
CA ALA A 26 7.06 -5.24 -8.87
C ALA A 26 5.57 -5.00 -9.15
N VAL A 27 5.24 -3.80 -9.60
CA VAL A 27 3.88 -3.38 -9.97
C VAL A 27 3.91 -2.69 -11.33
N VAL A 28 2.78 -2.77 -12.04
CA VAL A 28 2.59 -2.05 -13.30
C VAL A 28 1.46 -1.04 -13.11
N LEU A 29 1.77 0.21 -13.44
CA LEU A 29 0.84 1.32 -13.45
C LEU A 29 -0.05 1.28 -14.69
N THR A 30 -1.20 1.93 -14.61
CA THR A 30 -2.15 2.03 -15.73
C THR A 30 -1.60 2.81 -16.93
N ASP A 31 -0.59 3.65 -16.73
CA ASP A 31 0.14 4.34 -17.82
C ASP A 31 1.20 3.46 -18.49
N GLY A 32 1.26 2.17 -18.14
CA GLY A 32 2.16 1.18 -18.71
C GLY A 32 3.55 1.16 -18.09
N LYS A 33 3.83 2.03 -17.11
CA LYS A 33 5.13 2.04 -16.45
C LYS A 33 5.21 0.98 -15.35
N ALA A 34 6.35 0.33 -15.25
CA ALA A 34 6.66 -0.59 -14.17
C ALA A 34 7.48 0.12 -13.08
N GLY A 35 7.39 -0.40 -11.86
CA GLY A 35 8.23 0.01 -10.75
C GLY A 35 8.14 -0.98 -9.60
N THR A 36 8.89 -0.71 -8.54
CA THR A 36 8.90 -1.52 -7.33
C THR A 36 8.29 -0.70 -6.20
N VAL A 37 7.41 -1.30 -5.41
CA VAL A 37 6.88 -0.66 -4.21
C VAL A 37 8.01 -0.42 -3.22
N GLU A 38 8.21 0.83 -2.81
CA GLU A 38 9.28 1.25 -1.92
C GLU A 38 8.76 1.36 -0.48
N ASP A 39 7.66 2.08 -0.27
CA ASP A 39 7.03 2.26 1.03
C ASP A 39 5.51 2.05 0.98
N VAL A 40 4.95 1.84 2.16
CA VAL A 40 3.51 1.69 2.39
C VAL A 40 3.14 2.45 3.66
N TRP A 41 2.05 3.23 3.63
CA TRP A 41 1.57 4.06 4.74
C TRP A 41 0.06 3.93 4.95
N LEU A 42 -0.38 4.18 6.18
CA LEU A 42 -1.78 4.45 6.52
C LEU A 42 -2.05 5.95 6.38
N ASP A 43 -3.12 6.31 5.69
CA ASP A 43 -3.55 7.70 5.57
C ASP A 43 -4.65 8.08 6.58
N GLU A 44 -4.92 9.38 6.67
CA GLU A 44 -5.89 9.96 7.60
C GLU A 44 -7.35 9.55 7.30
N LEU A 45 -7.62 9.03 6.11
CA LEU A 45 -8.92 8.49 5.68
C LEU A 45 -8.98 6.95 5.83
N HIS A 46 -8.03 6.35 6.54
CA HIS A 46 -7.88 4.90 6.71
C HIS A 46 -7.56 4.15 5.41
N GLY A 47 -7.07 4.85 4.38
CA GLY A 47 -6.57 4.26 3.15
C GLY A 47 -5.13 3.76 3.29
N LEU A 48 -4.76 2.77 2.48
CA LEU A 48 -3.36 2.35 2.32
C LEU A 48 -2.74 3.11 1.15
N ARG A 49 -1.63 3.81 1.39
CA ARG A 49 -0.85 4.51 0.37
C ARG A 49 0.46 3.78 0.11
N ILE A 50 0.95 3.84 -1.12
CA ILE A 50 2.23 3.26 -1.49
C ILE A 50 3.07 4.25 -2.27
N SER A 51 4.39 4.20 -2.12
CA SER A 51 5.33 4.80 -3.06
C SER A 51 5.87 3.73 -4.00
N ILE A 52 6.16 4.14 -5.23
CA ILE A 52 6.80 3.27 -6.21
C ILE A 52 8.10 3.95 -6.60
N LYS A 53 9.19 3.22 -6.48
CA LYS A 53 10.53 3.74 -6.77
C LYS A 53 10.60 4.32 -8.18
N GLY A 54 11.07 5.56 -8.29
CA GLY A 54 11.19 6.26 -9.58
C GLY A 54 9.87 6.80 -10.12
N HIS A 55 8.80 6.82 -9.32
CA HIS A 55 7.51 7.40 -9.67
C HIS A 55 7.10 8.45 -8.64
N GLU A 56 6.88 9.69 -9.07
CA GLU A 56 6.32 10.74 -8.22
C GLU A 56 4.86 10.47 -7.83
N GLY A 57 4.22 9.49 -8.49
CA GLY A 57 2.80 9.15 -8.30
C GLY A 57 1.87 10.19 -8.94
N ARG A 58 0.68 9.75 -9.34
CA ARG A 58 -0.41 10.69 -9.69
C ARG A 58 -1.36 10.76 -8.51
N TRP A 59 -1.35 11.91 -7.84
CA TRP A 59 -2.38 12.28 -6.89
C TRP A 59 -3.74 12.47 -7.61
N PRO A 60 -4.88 12.14 -6.98
CA PRO A 60 -5.04 11.51 -5.67
C PRO A 60 -5.10 9.98 -5.70
N VAL A 61 -5.30 9.36 -6.86
CA VAL A 61 -5.51 7.91 -6.99
C VAL A 61 -4.73 7.37 -8.18
N SER A 62 -3.78 6.46 -7.92
CA SER A 62 -3.09 5.69 -8.96
C SER A 62 -3.53 4.22 -8.84
N THR A 63 -4.20 3.70 -9.86
CA THR A 63 -4.60 2.28 -9.90
C THR A 63 -3.40 1.42 -10.28
N ILE A 64 -3.05 0.48 -9.40
CA ILE A 64 -2.00 -0.52 -9.61
C ILE A 64 -2.62 -1.81 -10.15
N LYS A 65 -1.98 -2.42 -11.16
CA LYS A 65 -2.29 -3.78 -11.61
C LYS A 65 -1.24 -4.73 -11.06
N LEU A 66 -1.72 -5.78 -10.40
CA LEU A 66 -0.90 -6.92 -10.00
C LEU A 66 -0.77 -7.86 -11.21
N LEU A 67 0.46 -8.12 -11.66
CA LEU A 67 0.69 -9.25 -12.56
C LEU A 67 0.63 -10.53 -11.73
N GLN A 68 -0.33 -11.40 -12.05
CA GLN A 68 -0.37 -12.76 -11.50
C GLN A 68 0.75 -13.58 -12.15
N SER A 69 1.43 -14.39 -11.33
CA SER A 69 2.36 -15.42 -11.80
C SER A 69 1.61 -16.63 -12.34
#